data_AF-A0A516GBL2-F1
#
_entry.id   AF-A0A516GBL2-F1
#
_cell.length_a   1.000
_cell.length_b   1.000
_cell.length_c   1.000
_cell.angle_alpha   90.00
_cell.angle_beta   90.00
_cell.angle_gamma   90.00
#
_symmetry.space_group_name_H-M   'P 1'
#
loop_
_entity.id
_entity.type
_entity.pdbx_description
1 polymer ?
#
loop_
_entity_poly.entity_id
_entity_poly.type
_entity_poly.pdbx_seq_one_letter_code
_entity_poly.pdbx_strand_id
1 'polypeptide(L)'
;MSLSLVPWLLAVAGVLVGVPVARWLRWVTYRKPDEVDLPLPGTRWWVVPVLAVSWLILGARVLLADDAQPGGNGPGADSPHVWAVRTIVLGVMLVIALSCVCLAAMDFDVHRLPDRLMWPSMGVLLGGLLVAGIVAAAWGDMGRVVLAALACSGGYLAMALLSLARGSLAVGLGDVKLAGLLGMGLGWFGWSTVLNGMLGGVLVGGVFAAFLLVTHKVQRDGHLAYGPPMMVGALLALLLSPGTVTSLF
;
A
#
# COMPACT_ATOMS: atom_id res chain seq x y z
N MET A 1 16.83 0.90 -25.31
CA MET A 1 16.82 0.42 -23.90
C MET A 1 15.84 -0.74 -23.82
N SER A 2 16.23 -1.89 -23.27
CA SER A 2 15.27 -3.00 -23.09
C SER A 2 14.25 -2.63 -22.00
N LEU A 3 12.99 -3.00 -22.19
CA LEU A 3 11.91 -2.73 -21.23
C LEU A 3 12.23 -3.31 -19.83
N SER A 4 13.01 -4.39 -19.78
CA SER A 4 13.51 -5.04 -18.56
C SER A 4 14.42 -4.16 -17.70
N LEU A 5 15.04 -3.11 -18.25
CA LEU A 5 15.89 -2.19 -17.49
C LEU A 5 15.09 -1.10 -16.76
N VAL A 6 13.86 -0.81 -17.22
CA VAL A 6 13.07 0.29 -16.65
C VAL A 6 12.77 0.09 -15.16
N PRO A 7 12.36 -1.10 -14.67
CA PRO A 7 12.16 -1.32 -13.23
C PRO A 7 13.41 -1.06 -12.38
N TRP A 8 14.61 -1.38 -12.90
CA TRP A 8 15.87 -1.10 -12.22
C TRP A 8 16.17 0.40 -12.14
N LEU A 9 15.89 1.14 -13.22
CA LEU A 9 16.02 2.60 -13.19
C LEU A 9 15.03 3.24 -12.21
N LEU A 10 13.81 2.70 -12.10
CA LEU A 10 12.85 3.13 -11.09
C LEU A 10 13.34 2.81 -9.68
N ALA A 11 13.99 1.66 -9.46
CA ALA A 11 14.62 1.36 -8.17
C ALA A 11 15.69 2.40 -7.79
N VAL A 12 16.55 2.77 -8.75
CA VAL A 12 17.57 3.83 -8.56
C VAL A 12 16.91 5.18 -8.27
N ALA A 13 15.86 5.55 -9.01
CA ALA A 13 15.10 6.77 -8.74
C ALA A 13 14.46 6.75 -7.34
N GLY A 14 13.95 5.58 -6.91
CA GLY A 14 13.44 5.36 -5.56
C GLY A 14 14.51 5.55 -4.49
N VAL A 15 15.77 5.14 -4.72
CA VAL A 15 16.89 5.45 -3.83
C VAL A 15 17.11 6.97 -3.76
N LEU A 16 17.19 7.64 -4.91
CA LEU A 16 17.44 9.09 -4.99
C LEU A 16 16.35 9.91 -4.30
N VAL A 17 15.08 9.52 -4.42
CA VAL A 17 13.94 10.15 -3.74
C VAL A 17 13.89 9.75 -2.26
N GLY A 18 14.27 8.52 -1.93
CA GLY A 18 14.24 8.00 -0.57
C GLY A 18 15.18 8.73 0.39
N VAL A 19 16.35 9.18 -0.08
CA VAL A 19 17.34 9.89 0.76
C VAL A 19 16.79 11.21 1.34
N PRO A 20 16.28 12.17 0.54
CA PRO A 20 15.70 13.40 1.08
C PRO A 20 14.45 13.13 1.91
N VAL A 21 13.63 12.13 1.56
CA VAL A 21 12.44 11.74 2.32
C VAL A 21 12.82 11.21 3.71
N ALA A 22 13.79 10.30 3.78
CA ALA A 22 14.31 9.76 5.04
C ALA A 22 14.92 10.85 5.93
N ARG A 23 15.49 11.91 5.33
CA ARG A 23 15.96 13.10 6.05
C ARG A 23 14.80 13.97 6.52
N TRP A 24 13.84 14.24 5.66
CA TRP A 24 12.65 15.05 5.97
C TRP A 24 11.87 14.46 7.15
N LEU A 25 11.70 13.15 7.19
CA LEU A 25 11.00 12.44 8.26
C LEU A 25 11.66 12.60 9.65
N ARG A 26 12.92 13.05 9.74
CA ARG A 26 13.59 13.35 11.01
C ARG A 26 13.20 14.69 11.61
N TRP A 27 12.57 15.56 10.82
CA TRP A 27 12.13 16.87 11.30
C TRP A 27 10.78 16.82 12.00
N VAL A 28 10.10 15.66 11.97
CA VAL A 28 8.93 15.37 12.81
C VAL A 28 7.79 16.40 12.63
N THR A 29 7.73 17.07 11.46
CA THR A 29 6.75 18.13 11.16
C THR A 29 5.30 17.63 11.08
N TYR A 30 5.09 16.32 11.22
CA TYR A 30 3.79 15.65 11.21
C TYR A 30 3.23 15.38 12.63
N ARG A 31 4.03 15.58 13.69
CA ARG A 31 3.56 15.44 15.09
C ARG A 31 2.64 16.60 15.46
N LYS A 32 1.62 16.29 16.24
CA LYS A 32 0.72 17.30 16.83
C LYS A 32 1.34 17.91 18.10
N PRO A 33 0.81 19.04 18.61
CA PRO A 33 1.36 19.70 19.81
C PRO A 33 1.41 18.80 21.06
N ASP A 34 0.51 17.83 21.17
CA ASP A 34 0.44 16.83 22.25
C ASP A 34 1.42 15.66 22.10
N GLU A 35 2.17 15.60 20.99
CA GLU A 35 3.09 14.49 20.67
C GLU A 35 4.56 14.91 20.67
N VAL A 36 4.84 16.19 20.94
CA VAL A 36 6.19 16.77 20.84
C VAL A 36 7.16 16.12 21.82
N ASP A 37 6.67 15.65 22.96
CA ASP A 37 7.46 15.04 24.03
C ASP A 37 7.87 13.58 23.75
N LEU A 38 7.34 12.96 22.68
CA LEU A 38 7.74 11.61 22.29
C LEU A 38 9.23 11.57 21.92
N PRO A 39 9.96 10.49 22.23
CA PRO A 39 11.38 10.36 21.87
C PRO A 39 11.56 10.53 20.36
N LEU A 40 12.61 11.23 19.94
CA LEU A 40 12.85 11.48 18.52
C LEU A 40 12.98 10.16 17.76
N PRO A 41 12.35 10.05 16.58
CA PRO A 41 12.50 8.85 15.78
C PRO A 41 13.95 8.76 15.34
N GLY A 42 14.57 7.60 15.58
CA GLY A 42 15.94 7.33 15.17
C GLY A 42 16.12 7.39 13.64
N THR A 43 17.30 7.00 13.18
CA THR A 43 17.66 7.03 11.76
C THR A 43 16.75 6.10 10.95
N ARG A 44 15.84 6.65 10.14
CA ARG A 44 14.93 5.92 9.23
C ARG A 44 15.62 5.47 7.94
N TRP A 45 16.79 4.85 8.06
CA TRP A 45 17.59 4.42 6.92
C TRP A 45 16.83 3.43 6.02
N TRP A 46 15.92 2.64 6.60
CA TRP A 46 15.11 1.64 5.91
C TRP A 46 14.14 2.24 4.87
N VAL A 47 13.80 3.53 4.96
CA VAL A 47 12.93 4.22 3.98
C VAL A 47 13.51 4.15 2.57
N VAL A 48 14.84 4.27 2.45
CA VAL A 48 15.54 4.25 1.15
C VAL A 48 15.41 2.89 0.45
N PRO A 49 15.84 1.76 1.04
CA PRO A 49 15.70 0.46 0.39
C PRO A 49 14.24 0.04 0.23
N VAL A 50 13.35 0.36 1.18
CA VAL A 50 11.92 0.01 1.04
C VAL A 50 11.28 0.75 -0.13
N LEU A 51 11.55 2.04 -0.31
CA LEU A 51 11.04 2.79 -1.46
C LEU A 51 11.60 2.27 -2.79
N ALA A 52 12.91 2.01 -2.84
CA ALA A 52 13.57 1.45 -4.02
C ALA A 52 12.98 0.09 -4.44
N VAL A 53 12.80 -0.81 -3.48
CA VAL A 53 12.18 -2.13 -3.70
C VAL A 53 10.72 -1.97 -4.11
N SER A 54 9.98 -1.05 -3.50
CA SER A 54 8.57 -0.80 -3.85
C SER A 54 8.44 -0.32 -5.30
N TRP A 55 9.30 0.61 -5.73
CA TRP A 55 9.32 1.13 -7.10
C TRP A 55 9.80 0.09 -8.11
N LEU A 56 10.74 -0.79 -7.74
CA LEU A 56 11.15 -1.94 -8.54
C LEU A 56 9.99 -2.89 -8.79
N ILE A 57 9.28 -3.30 -7.73
CA ILE A 57 8.16 -4.24 -7.79
C ILE A 57 7.02 -3.64 -8.64
N LEU A 58 6.66 -2.38 -8.41
CA LEU A 58 5.62 -1.70 -9.19
C LEU A 58 6.01 -1.56 -10.66
N GLY A 59 7.26 -1.17 -10.94
CA GLY A 59 7.79 -1.10 -12.29
C GLY A 59 7.71 -2.44 -13.01
N ALA A 60 8.17 -3.51 -12.36
CA ALA A 60 8.09 -4.86 -12.90
C ALA A 60 6.64 -5.29 -13.12
N ARG A 61 5.77 -5.08 -12.13
CA ARG A 61 4.36 -5.50 -12.18
C ARG A 61 3.56 -4.79 -13.26
N VAL A 62 3.82 -3.50 -13.51
CA VAL A 62 3.08 -2.72 -14.51
C VAL A 62 3.65 -2.89 -15.92
N LEU A 63 4.98 -3.02 -16.05
CA LEU A 63 5.65 -3.00 -17.36
C LEU A 63 5.94 -4.39 -17.92
N LEU A 64 6.16 -5.39 -17.05
CA LEU A 64 6.65 -6.72 -17.45
C LEU A 64 5.65 -7.85 -17.22
N ALA A 65 4.49 -7.59 -16.61
CA ALA A 65 3.48 -8.62 -16.42
C ALA A 65 2.90 -9.06 -17.78
N ASP A 66 2.89 -10.38 -18.02
CA ASP A 66 2.27 -10.97 -19.20
C ASP A 66 0.74 -10.88 -19.10
N ASP A 67 0.13 -10.28 -20.13
CA ASP A 67 -1.32 -10.10 -20.25
C ASP A 67 -2.07 -11.44 -20.46
N ALA A 68 -1.35 -12.54 -20.68
CA ALA A 68 -1.91 -13.86 -20.97
C ALA A 68 -2.23 -14.72 -19.72
N GLN A 69 -1.92 -14.25 -18.51
CA GLN A 69 -2.10 -15.04 -17.29
C GLN A 69 -3.55 -15.00 -16.77
N PRO A 70 -4.07 -16.04 -16.08
CA PRO A 70 -5.41 -15.99 -15.47
C PRO A 70 -5.48 -14.89 -14.38
N GLY A 71 -6.31 -13.87 -14.59
CA GLY A 71 -6.31 -12.63 -13.79
C GLY A 71 -5.30 -11.57 -14.25
N GLY A 72 -4.65 -11.81 -15.39
CA GLY A 72 -3.73 -10.92 -16.10
C GLY A 72 -4.47 -9.82 -16.84
N ASN A 73 -5.10 -8.92 -16.11
CA ASN A 73 -5.49 -7.63 -16.68
C ASN A 73 -4.31 -6.69 -16.45
N GLY A 74 -3.26 -6.82 -17.26
CA GLY A 74 -2.22 -5.79 -17.29
C GLY A 74 -2.88 -4.43 -17.55
N PRO A 75 -2.39 -3.32 -16.95
CA PRO A 75 -3.08 -2.04 -17.08
C PRO A 75 -3.28 -1.65 -18.54
N GLY A 76 -4.54 -1.62 -18.99
CA GLY A 76 -4.91 -1.28 -20.36
C GLY A 76 -4.58 -2.33 -21.42
N ALA A 77 -4.44 -3.61 -21.05
CA ALA A 77 -4.13 -4.71 -21.97
C ALA A 77 -5.08 -4.78 -23.18
N ASP A 78 -6.38 -4.58 -22.93
CA ASP A 78 -7.41 -4.61 -23.98
C ASP A 78 -7.55 -3.27 -24.74
N SER A 79 -6.77 -2.25 -24.38
CA SER A 79 -6.89 -0.90 -24.92
C SER A 79 -5.85 -0.62 -26.02
N PRO A 80 -6.22 0.14 -27.08
CA PRO A 80 -5.24 0.61 -28.07
C PRO A 80 -4.23 1.60 -27.47
N HIS A 81 -4.48 2.10 -26.26
CA HIS A 81 -3.67 3.08 -25.54
C HIS A 81 -2.91 2.45 -24.36
N VAL A 82 -2.57 1.15 -24.44
CA VAL A 82 -1.92 0.38 -23.37
C VAL A 82 -0.74 1.11 -22.72
N TRP A 83 0.14 1.73 -23.52
CA TRP A 83 1.30 2.44 -23.00
C TRP A 83 0.93 3.69 -22.21
N ALA A 84 -0.07 4.46 -22.66
CA ALA A 84 -0.54 5.62 -21.93
C ALA A 84 -1.13 5.21 -20.56
N VAL A 85 -1.95 4.15 -20.56
CA VAL A 85 -2.55 3.59 -19.34
C VAL A 85 -1.47 3.09 -18.39
N ARG A 86 -0.50 2.30 -18.86
CA ARG A 86 0.64 1.81 -18.05
C ARG A 86 1.45 2.97 -17.47
N THR A 87 1.72 4.03 -18.23
CA THR A 87 2.45 5.20 -17.72
C THR A 87 1.68 5.94 -16.64
N ILE A 88 0.37 6.15 -16.82
CA ILE A 88 -0.49 6.81 -15.83
C ILE A 88 -0.55 5.98 -14.54
N VAL A 89 -0.90 4.69 -14.66
CA VAL A 89 -1.01 3.79 -13.51
C VAL A 89 0.32 3.67 -12.77
N LEU A 90 1.43 3.51 -13.49
CA LEU A 90 2.75 3.46 -12.88
C LEU A 90 3.07 4.75 -12.12
N GLY A 91 2.92 5.92 -12.76
CA GLY A 91 3.22 7.21 -12.12
C GLY A 91 2.42 7.41 -10.84
N VAL A 92 1.12 7.09 -10.87
CA VAL A 92 0.23 7.15 -9.71
C VAL A 92 0.70 6.19 -8.61
N MET A 93 0.98 4.93 -8.95
CA MET A 93 1.39 3.92 -7.97
C MET A 93 2.75 4.25 -7.32
N LEU A 94 3.69 4.86 -8.05
CA LEU A 94 4.97 5.29 -7.48
C LEU A 94 4.78 6.39 -6.42
N VAL A 95 3.86 7.33 -6.67
CA VAL A 95 3.47 8.37 -5.71
C VAL A 95 2.78 7.75 -4.49
N ILE A 96 1.87 6.81 -4.69
CA ILE A 96 1.19 6.11 -3.58
C ILE A 96 2.17 5.26 -2.77
N ALA A 97 3.12 4.57 -3.40
CA ALA A 97 4.16 3.84 -2.69
C ALA A 97 5.01 4.77 -1.82
N LEU A 98 5.38 5.94 -2.34
CA LEU A 98 6.06 6.97 -1.55
C LEU A 98 5.22 7.41 -0.35
N SER A 99 3.93 7.71 -0.56
CA SER A 99 3.01 8.05 0.52
C SER A 99 2.90 6.93 1.55
N CYS A 100 2.78 5.67 1.14
CA CYS A 100 2.72 4.51 2.02
C CYS A 100 3.99 4.38 2.88
N VAL A 101 5.19 4.53 2.29
CA VAL A 101 6.45 4.49 3.06
C VAL A 101 6.50 5.62 4.09
N CYS A 102 6.08 6.83 3.73
CA CYS A 102 5.96 7.95 4.66
C CYS A 102 4.96 7.67 5.78
N LEU A 103 3.78 7.15 5.43
CA LEU A 103 2.71 6.79 6.37
C LEU A 103 3.17 5.69 7.33
N ALA A 104 3.85 4.65 6.85
CA ALA A 104 4.42 3.60 7.69
C ALA A 104 5.46 4.16 8.68
N ALA A 105 6.29 5.09 8.23
CA ALA A 105 7.28 5.73 9.08
C ALA A 105 6.65 6.64 10.15
N MET A 106 5.54 7.31 9.82
CA MET A 106 4.76 8.11 10.77
C MET A 106 4.00 7.19 11.74
N ASP A 107 3.45 6.08 11.27
CA ASP A 107 2.73 5.12 12.10
C ASP A 107 3.65 4.48 13.15
N PHE A 108 4.90 4.14 12.80
CA PHE A 108 5.88 3.67 13.79
C PHE A 108 6.27 4.70 14.85
N ASP A 109 6.04 5.99 14.60
CA ASP A 109 6.42 7.06 15.52
C ASP A 109 5.27 7.45 16.45
N VAL A 110 4.08 7.65 15.87
CA VAL A 110 2.92 8.20 16.60
C VAL A 110 1.71 7.26 16.64
N HIS A 111 1.82 6.03 16.11
CA HIS A 111 0.73 5.06 16.01
C HIS A 111 -0.55 5.66 15.42
N ARG A 112 -0.36 6.50 14.40
CA ARG A 112 -1.43 7.22 13.71
C ARG A 112 -1.03 7.48 12.27
N LEU A 113 -2.02 7.37 11.40
CA LEU A 113 -1.95 7.78 10.00
C LEU A 113 -2.48 9.23 9.85
N PRO A 114 -1.62 10.21 9.48
CA PRO A 114 -2.05 11.60 9.36
C PRO A 114 -2.96 11.83 8.14
N ASP A 115 -4.16 12.35 8.41
CA ASP A 115 -5.17 12.70 7.40
C ASP A 115 -4.66 13.66 6.32
N ARG A 116 -3.71 14.55 6.69
CA ARG A 116 -3.08 15.49 5.75
C ARG A 116 -2.33 14.80 4.61
N LEU A 117 -1.86 13.57 4.80
CA LEU A 117 -1.21 12.78 3.76
C LEU A 117 -2.15 11.72 3.18
N MET A 118 -3.04 11.16 4.00
CA MET A 118 -3.99 10.12 3.57
C MET A 118 -4.98 10.65 2.52
N TRP A 119 -5.66 11.78 2.79
CA TRP A 119 -6.69 12.30 1.88
C TRP A 119 -6.14 12.70 0.50
N PRO A 120 -5.01 13.44 0.39
CA PRO A 120 -4.42 13.70 -0.91
C PRO A 120 -4.00 12.42 -1.64
N SER A 121 -3.48 11.43 -0.92
CA SER A 121 -3.09 10.15 -1.53
C SER A 121 -4.30 9.41 -2.10
N MET A 122 -5.44 9.39 -1.39
CA MET A 122 -6.69 8.83 -1.92
C MET A 122 -7.17 9.58 -3.15
N GLY A 123 -7.09 10.93 -3.15
CA GLY A 123 -7.46 11.76 -4.29
C GLY A 123 -6.58 11.52 -5.52
N VAL A 124 -5.25 11.45 -5.33
CA VAL A 124 -4.29 11.15 -6.40
C VAL A 124 -4.51 9.76 -6.98
N LEU A 125 -4.73 8.76 -6.12
CA LEU A 125 -4.99 7.40 -6.56
C LEU A 125 -6.29 7.32 -7.37
N LEU A 126 -7.39 7.81 -6.79
CA LEU A 126 -8.69 7.75 -7.45
C LEU A 126 -8.69 8.55 -8.77
N GLY A 127 -8.20 9.78 -8.75
CA GLY A 127 -8.13 10.63 -9.93
C GLY A 127 -7.24 10.04 -11.02
N GLY A 128 -6.07 9.52 -10.65
CA GLY A 128 -5.15 8.87 -11.57
C GLY A 128 -5.72 7.60 -12.21
N LEU A 129 -6.35 6.74 -11.41
CA LEU A 129 -7.02 5.55 -11.92
C LEU A 129 -8.26 5.90 -12.77
N LEU A 130 -8.99 6.94 -12.43
CA LEU A 130 -10.12 7.42 -13.23
C LEU A 130 -9.66 7.91 -14.61
N VAL A 131 -8.57 8.68 -14.69
CA VAL A 131 -7.98 9.09 -15.97
C VAL A 131 -7.53 7.87 -16.77
N ALA A 132 -6.86 6.91 -16.13
CA ALA A 132 -6.45 5.66 -16.77
C ALA A 132 -7.66 4.85 -17.28
N GLY A 133 -8.75 4.78 -16.51
CA GLY A 133 -9.99 4.09 -16.87
C GLY A 133 -10.70 4.76 -18.05
N ILE A 134 -10.73 6.09 -18.12
CA ILE A 134 -11.28 6.85 -19.25
C ILE A 134 -10.47 6.56 -20.52
N VAL A 135 -9.14 6.62 -20.45
CA VAL A 135 -8.25 6.36 -21.59
C VAL A 135 -8.38 4.91 -22.10
N ALA A 136 -8.56 3.96 -21.18
CA ALA A 136 -8.73 2.55 -21.51
C ALA A 136 -10.16 2.16 -21.91
N ALA A 137 -11.15 3.04 -21.74
CA ALA A 137 -12.58 2.72 -21.76
C ALA A 137 -12.98 1.55 -20.82
N ALA A 138 -12.24 1.38 -19.72
CA ALA A 138 -12.31 0.22 -18.82
C ALA A 138 -13.25 0.45 -17.62
N TRP A 139 -14.53 0.69 -17.90
CA TRP A 139 -15.53 0.99 -16.86
C TRP A 139 -15.75 -0.16 -15.86
N GLY A 140 -15.59 -1.41 -16.30
CA GLY A 140 -15.67 -2.58 -15.42
C GLY A 140 -14.55 -2.60 -14.37
N ASP A 141 -13.33 -2.24 -14.75
CA ASP A 141 -12.20 -2.12 -13.84
C ASP A 141 -12.41 -0.97 -12.84
N MET A 142 -13.01 0.13 -13.27
CA MET A 142 -13.43 1.23 -12.37
C MET A 142 -14.46 0.80 -11.34
N GLY A 143 -15.47 0.03 -11.77
CA GLY A 143 -16.43 -0.57 -10.83
C GLY A 143 -15.72 -1.44 -9.79
N ARG A 144 -14.75 -2.27 -10.23
CA ARG A 144 -13.95 -3.12 -9.33
C ARG A 144 -13.09 -2.31 -8.37
N VAL A 145 -12.43 -1.24 -8.82
CA VAL A 145 -11.61 -0.36 -7.99
C VAL A 145 -12.44 0.24 -6.85
N VAL A 146 -13.63 0.76 -7.17
CA VAL A 146 -14.54 1.33 -6.17
C VAL A 146 -15.07 0.26 -5.22
N LEU A 147 -15.52 -0.89 -5.75
CA LEU A 147 -16.03 -1.99 -4.94
C LEU A 147 -14.95 -2.57 -4.03
N ALA A 148 -13.70 -2.72 -4.49
CA ALA A 148 -12.59 -3.18 -3.68
C ALA A 148 -12.26 -2.19 -2.56
N ALA A 149 -12.25 -0.88 -2.85
CA ALA A 149 -12.07 0.15 -1.83
C ALA A 149 -13.16 0.07 -0.75
N LEU A 150 -14.43 -0.05 -1.15
CA LEU A 150 -15.56 -0.18 -0.24
C LEU A 150 -15.54 -1.49 0.55
N ALA A 151 -15.23 -2.62 -0.09
CA ALA A 151 -15.17 -3.92 0.56
C ALA A 151 -14.04 -3.97 1.61
N CYS A 152 -12.85 -3.47 1.28
CA CYS A 152 -11.73 -3.44 2.21
C CYS A 152 -11.98 -2.46 3.36
N SER A 153 -12.44 -1.24 3.07
CA SER A 153 -12.80 -0.27 4.12
C SER A 153 -13.93 -0.80 5.00
N GLY A 154 -15.00 -1.34 4.39
CA GLY A 154 -16.15 -1.89 5.09
C GLY A 154 -15.79 -3.08 5.97
N GLY A 155 -14.91 -3.97 5.49
CA GLY A 155 -14.39 -5.10 6.28
C GLY A 155 -13.62 -4.65 7.52
N TYR A 156 -12.69 -3.70 7.36
CA TYR A 156 -11.95 -3.14 8.50
C TYR A 156 -12.85 -2.33 9.43
N LEU A 157 -13.84 -1.60 8.90
CA LEU A 157 -14.82 -0.88 9.71
C LEU A 157 -15.69 -1.86 10.52
N ALA A 158 -16.14 -2.95 9.91
CA ALA A 158 -16.89 -3.98 10.61
C ALA A 158 -16.04 -4.61 11.74
N MET A 159 -14.76 -4.89 11.48
CA MET A 159 -13.84 -5.33 12.54
C MET A 159 -13.69 -4.30 13.66
N ALA A 160 -13.54 -3.02 13.32
CA ALA A 160 -13.46 -1.94 14.30
C ALA A 160 -14.72 -1.83 15.16
N LEU A 161 -15.91 -1.91 14.54
CA LEU A 161 -17.20 -1.87 15.24
C LEU A 161 -17.41 -3.11 16.12
N LEU A 162 -17.02 -4.30 15.65
CA LEU A 162 -17.08 -5.53 16.44
C LEU A 162 -16.13 -5.50 17.64
N SER A 163 -14.93 -4.94 17.45
CA SER A 163 -13.98 -4.73 18.54
C SER A 163 -14.56 -3.76 19.57
N LEU A 164 -15.11 -2.63 19.11
CA LEU A 164 -15.74 -1.63 19.97
C LEU A 164 -16.91 -2.21 20.77
N ALA A 165 -17.74 -3.05 20.13
CA ALA A 165 -18.82 -3.76 20.81
C ALA A 165 -18.32 -4.70 21.93
N ARG A 166 -17.06 -5.17 21.85
CA ARG A 166 -16.40 -5.97 22.88
C ARG A 166 -15.65 -5.14 23.93
N GLY A 167 -15.77 -3.81 23.88
CA GLY A 167 -15.17 -2.89 24.85
C GLY A 167 -13.69 -2.57 24.61
N SER A 168 -13.13 -2.91 23.45
CA SER A 168 -11.74 -2.59 23.09
C SER A 168 -11.66 -1.97 21.70
N LEU A 169 -10.89 -0.90 21.52
CA LEU A 169 -10.70 -0.28 20.22
C LEU A 169 -9.41 -0.81 19.55
N ALA A 170 -9.39 -2.10 19.22
CA ALA A 170 -8.18 -2.75 18.68
C ALA A 170 -7.82 -2.32 17.25
N VAL A 171 -8.79 -1.79 16.48
CA VAL A 171 -8.60 -1.34 15.09
C VAL A 171 -8.89 0.15 14.99
N GLY A 172 -7.92 0.92 14.50
CA GLY A 172 -8.05 2.36 14.36
C GLY A 172 -8.84 2.75 13.11
N LEU A 173 -9.55 3.89 13.17
CA LEU A 173 -10.20 4.47 11.98
C LEU A 173 -9.19 4.84 10.87
N GLY A 174 -7.91 5.01 11.22
CA GLY A 174 -6.83 5.18 10.24
C GLY A 174 -6.64 3.94 9.37
N ASP A 175 -6.69 2.74 9.97
CA ASP A 175 -6.51 1.46 9.27
C ASP A 175 -7.65 1.19 8.30
N VAL A 176 -8.87 1.62 8.65
CA VAL A 176 -10.03 1.58 7.75
C VAL A 176 -9.78 2.39 6.47
N LYS A 177 -9.25 3.61 6.61
CA LYS A 177 -8.92 4.46 5.46
C LYS A 177 -7.78 3.87 4.64
N LEU A 178 -6.76 3.34 5.30
CA LEU A 178 -5.65 2.66 4.63
C LEU A 178 -6.11 1.42 3.87
N ALA A 179 -7.00 0.60 4.45
CA ALA A 179 -7.62 -0.55 3.78
C ALA A 179 -8.35 -0.11 2.52
N GLY A 180 -9.06 1.02 2.56
CA GLY A 180 -9.68 1.61 1.38
C GLY A 180 -8.68 2.05 0.31
N LEU A 181 -7.62 2.76 0.70
CA LEU A 181 -6.55 3.18 -0.21
C LEU A 181 -5.87 1.98 -0.88
N LEU A 182 -5.49 0.96 -0.10
CA LEU A 182 -4.86 -0.25 -0.61
C LEU A 182 -5.83 -1.07 -1.46
N GLY A 183 -7.10 -1.22 -1.02
CA GLY A 183 -8.15 -1.90 -1.78
C GLY A 183 -8.40 -1.25 -3.14
N MET A 184 -8.41 0.09 -3.20
CA MET A 184 -8.52 0.84 -4.45
C MET A 184 -7.35 0.52 -5.40
N GLY A 185 -6.12 0.57 -4.88
CA GLY A 185 -4.93 0.35 -5.70
C GLY A 185 -4.80 -1.09 -6.20
N LEU A 186 -5.02 -2.07 -5.32
CA LEU A 186 -5.00 -3.49 -5.69
C LEU A 186 -6.18 -3.88 -6.57
N GLY A 187 -7.34 -3.22 -6.38
CA GLY A 187 -8.56 -3.46 -7.15
C GLY A 187 -8.39 -3.21 -8.64
N TRP A 188 -7.47 -2.32 -9.04
CA TRP A 188 -7.11 -2.16 -10.45
C TRP A 188 -6.59 -3.47 -11.05
N PHE A 189 -5.75 -4.21 -10.31
CA PHE A 189 -5.11 -5.45 -10.74
C PHE A 189 -5.96 -6.71 -10.51
N GLY A 190 -7.23 -6.58 -10.11
CA GLY A 190 -8.12 -7.73 -9.94
C GLY A 190 -8.39 -8.14 -8.49
N TRP A 191 -9.46 -8.91 -8.31
CA TRP A 191 -9.91 -9.39 -7.00
C TRP A 191 -8.92 -10.37 -6.35
N SER A 192 -8.22 -11.19 -7.13
CA SER A 192 -7.18 -12.08 -6.61
C SER A 192 -6.06 -11.30 -5.94
N THR A 193 -5.63 -10.19 -6.55
CA THR A 193 -4.63 -9.28 -6.00
C THR A 193 -5.12 -8.61 -4.70
N VAL A 194 -6.38 -8.18 -4.66
CA VAL A 194 -7.01 -7.62 -3.44
C VAL A 194 -7.01 -8.65 -2.31
N LEU A 195 -7.50 -9.87 -2.57
CA LEU A 195 -7.56 -10.93 -1.57
C LEU A 195 -6.17 -11.31 -1.06
N ASN A 196 -5.21 -11.52 -1.97
CA ASN A 196 -3.82 -11.83 -1.61
C ASN A 196 -3.20 -10.71 -0.77
N GLY A 197 -3.49 -9.44 -1.08
CA GLY A 197 -2.96 -8.30 -0.35
C GLY A 197 -3.52 -8.20 1.06
N MET A 198 -4.84 -8.37 1.20
CA MET A 198 -5.50 -8.32 2.51
C MET A 198 -5.10 -9.51 3.38
N LEU A 199 -5.09 -10.73 2.83
CA LEU A 199 -4.62 -11.94 3.53
C LEU A 199 -3.14 -11.82 3.89
N GLY A 200 -2.31 -11.37 2.95
CA GLY A 200 -0.88 -11.11 3.18
C GLY A 200 -0.67 -10.10 4.32
N GLY A 201 -1.48 -9.05 4.39
CA GLY A 201 -1.43 -8.06 5.46
C GLY A 201 -1.74 -8.67 6.83
N VAL A 202 -2.77 -9.51 6.92
CA VAL A 202 -3.12 -10.24 8.14
C VAL A 202 -2.02 -11.22 8.55
N LEU A 203 -1.45 -11.97 7.60
CA LEU A 203 -0.37 -12.92 7.88
C LEU A 203 0.90 -12.22 8.36
N VAL A 204 1.33 -11.15 7.67
CA VAL A 204 2.49 -10.35 8.08
C VAL A 204 2.25 -9.71 9.45
N GLY A 205 1.04 -9.19 9.69
CA GLY A 205 0.65 -8.63 10.99
C GLY A 205 0.69 -9.67 12.10
N GLY A 206 0.17 -10.87 11.84
CA GLY A 206 0.20 -12.00 12.78
C GLY A 206 1.62 -12.46 13.11
N VAL A 207 2.49 -12.60 12.10
CA VAL A 207 3.91 -12.95 12.29
C VAL A 207 4.64 -11.85 13.08
N PHE A 208 4.38 -10.59 12.77
CA PHE A 208 4.98 -9.46 13.48
C PHE A 208 4.53 -9.40 14.96
N ALA A 209 3.23 -9.59 15.21
CA ALA A 209 2.71 -9.68 16.57
C ALA A 209 3.30 -10.88 17.34
N ALA A 210 3.39 -12.05 16.70
CA ALA A 210 4.00 -13.24 17.30
C ALA A 210 5.48 -13.00 17.63
N PHE A 211 6.24 -12.38 16.73
CA PHE A 211 7.64 -12.03 16.96
C PHE A 211 7.81 -11.07 18.16
N LEU A 212 6.96 -10.05 18.28
CA LEU A 212 7.00 -9.11 19.40
C LEU A 212 6.64 -9.75 20.74
N LEU A 213 5.68 -10.69 20.74
CA LEU A 213 5.31 -11.47 21.92
C LEU A 213 6.46 -12.39 22.36
N VAL A 214 7.07 -13.12 21.41
CA VAL A 214 8.21 -14.03 21.69
C VAL A 214 9.44 -13.26 22.17
N THR A 215 9.69 -12.07 21.62
CA THR A 215 10.83 -11.23 22.04
C THR A 215 10.55 -10.44 23.32
N HIS A 216 9.37 -10.58 23.94
CA HIS A 216 8.93 -9.85 25.13
C HIS A 216 9.06 -8.33 25.01
N LYS A 217 9.11 -7.78 23.78
CA LYS A 217 9.28 -6.34 23.53
C LYS A 217 7.98 -5.55 23.71
N VAL A 218 6.85 -6.24 23.81
CA VAL A 218 5.52 -5.65 24.00
C VAL A 218 4.76 -6.45 25.07
N GLN A 219 4.18 -5.77 26.05
CA GLN A 219 3.21 -6.36 26.97
C GLN A 219 1.90 -6.62 26.22
N ARG A 220 1.07 -7.57 26.67
CA ARG A 220 -0.17 -8.01 25.99
C ARG A 220 -1.14 -6.88 25.59
N ASP A 221 -1.02 -5.69 26.19
CA ASP A 221 -1.85 -4.50 25.96
C ASP A 221 -1.17 -3.39 25.10
N GLY A 222 -0.02 -3.66 24.48
CA GLY A 222 0.65 -2.68 23.63
C GLY A 222 -0.10 -2.39 22.33
N HIS A 223 -0.24 -1.12 21.98
CA HIS A 223 -0.84 -0.69 20.71
C HIS A 223 0.11 -1.06 19.56
N LEU A 224 -0.29 -2.01 18.72
CA LEU A 224 0.46 -2.43 17.54
C LEU A 224 0.13 -1.54 16.35
N ALA A 225 1.15 -1.07 15.65
CA ALA A 225 1.03 -0.38 14.36
C ALA A 225 0.57 -1.38 13.28
N TYR A 226 -0.72 -1.32 12.89
CA TYR A 226 -1.29 -2.21 11.87
C TYR A 226 -1.02 -1.74 10.44
N GLY A 227 -0.67 -0.47 10.24
CA GLY A 227 -0.46 0.11 8.91
C GLY A 227 0.67 -0.55 8.11
N PRO A 228 1.91 -0.65 8.64
CA PRO A 228 3.04 -1.22 7.91
C PRO A 228 2.83 -2.67 7.47
N PRO A 229 2.34 -3.60 8.31
CA PRO A 229 2.00 -4.96 7.87
C PRO A 229 1.00 -5.01 6.71
N MET A 230 -0.05 -4.18 6.73
CA MET A 230 -1.03 -4.09 5.65
C MET A 230 -0.39 -3.63 4.33
N MET A 231 0.49 -2.63 4.38
CA MET A 231 1.21 -2.13 3.20
C MET A 231 2.19 -3.18 2.64
N VAL A 232 2.88 -3.92 3.51
CA VAL A 232 3.77 -5.02 3.10
C VAL A 232 2.96 -6.13 2.43
N GLY A 233 1.82 -6.50 3.00
CA GLY A 233 0.90 -7.47 2.39
C GLY A 233 0.45 -7.05 0.99
N ALA A 234 0.07 -5.79 0.82
CA ALA A 234 -0.29 -5.24 -0.49
C ALA A 234 0.88 -5.29 -1.49
N LEU A 235 2.10 -4.96 -1.06
CA LEU A 235 3.28 -5.02 -1.92
C LEU A 235 3.64 -6.47 -2.31
N LEU A 236 3.52 -7.42 -1.37
CA LEU A 236 3.70 -8.84 -1.64
C LEU A 236 2.68 -9.37 -2.65
N ALA A 237 1.42 -8.93 -2.56
CA ALA A 237 0.40 -9.31 -3.53
C ALA A 237 0.67 -8.76 -4.94
N LEU A 238 1.34 -7.61 -5.06
CA LEU A 238 1.78 -7.06 -6.35
C LEU A 238 3.03 -7.77 -6.88
N LEU A 239 3.87 -8.33 -5.99
CA LEU A 239 5.02 -9.14 -6.38
C LEU A 239 4.60 -10.54 -6.85
N LEU A 240 3.63 -11.14 -6.17
CA LEU A 240 3.12 -12.47 -6.48
C LEU A 240 2.21 -12.42 -7.72
N SER A 241 2.36 -13.39 -8.61
CA SER A 241 1.44 -13.53 -9.75
C SER A 241 0.02 -13.79 -9.24
N PRO A 242 -1.02 -13.23 -9.90
CA PRO A 242 -2.40 -13.66 -9.71
C PRO A 242 -2.47 -15.18 -9.79
N GLY A 243 -3.13 -15.81 -8.82
CA GLY A 243 -3.29 -17.26 -8.77
C GLY A 243 -2.46 -17.99 -7.71
N THR A 244 -1.35 -17.42 -7.22
CA THR A 244 -0.39 -18.15 -6.37
C THR A 244 -0.99 -18.71 -5.07
N VAL A 245 -1.94 -18.00 -4.45
CA VAL A 245 -2.59 -18.46 -3.21
C VAL A 245 -3.85 -19.27 -3.53
N THR A 246 -4.61 -18.89 -4.54
CA THR A 246 -5.81 -19.62 -4.98
C THR A 246 -5.49 -20.97 -5.62
N SER A 247 -4.25 -21.20 -6.08
CA SER A 247 -3.78 -22.51 -6.57
C SER A 247 -3.37 -23.46 -5.46
N LEU A 248 -3.34 -23.00 -4.19
CA LEU A 248 -3.01 -23.83 -3.02
C LEU A 248 -4.25 -24.44 -2.37
N PHE A 249 -5.46 -24.12 -2.86
CA PHE A 249 -6.76 -24.63 -2.43
C PHE A 249 -7.51 -25.20 -3.63
#